data_AF-A0A2L2T4F4-F1
#
_entry.id   AF-A0A2L2T4F4-F1
#
_cell.length_a   1.000
_cell.length_b   1.000
_cell.length_c   1.000
_cell.angle_alpha   90.00
_cell.angle_beta   90.00
_cell.angle_gamma   90.00
#
_symmetry.space_group_name_H-M   'P 1'
#
loop_
_entity.id
_entity.type
_entity.pdbx_description
1 polymer ?
#
loop_
_entity_poly.entity_id
_entity_poly.type
_entity_poly.pdbx_seq_one_letter_code
_entity_poly.pdbx_strand_id
1 'polypeptide(L)'
;MLSTTAALRAGARRAVSRLPGAAPKITAASRSHDLAPARAFSLSSKVLSKHPDRTREIIAQTINSIGSRREGQQYLKLFSSVSSQQFAVVKVGGALLQDNLDEICQSFALLFELGLYPVIVHGAGPQLNQLLLDAGVEPQFEEGIRVTDAKTLGIARKLFLEENLKLVKRLDELGVASRSLQGVFQAEFLDKEKWQYVGNVTKVNTEAIQQSIEAGYIPVLNSMAESESGNLLNVNADVAAAELARALKPLKIIYLSEKGGLFNGEGQKISLINLDQEYDDLMKQPWCRFGLALKIRQSRDLLQTLPRTSSVAIIHPADLQRELFTDSGAGTLIRRGTSIRRATSISDFEDLEKLKETLFRHDDPNSKMSVHQYLEFLKENPFTAYYDDSMQCLAIVVSPGPHSSVANLSKLAIGQAGWLTNIPEDIFTAIKKDYDNLTWTISEDDENLSWFFEKADGTYNHNGRVLFYRGVDGPNSEALVPIFKEFISQ
;
A
#
# COMPACT_ATOMS: atom_id res chain seq x y z
N MET A 1 13.84 79.72 -2.71
CA MET A 1 13.69 80.32 -1.38
C MET A 1 14.34 79.39 -0.37
N LEU A 2 15.37 79.90 0.34
CA LEU A 2 16.02 79.44 1.59
C LEU A 2 16.45 77.96 1.63
N SER A 3 17.72 77.51 1.48
CA SER A 3 19.08 78.00 1.78
C SER A 3 19.37 78.38 3.24
N THR A 4 20.17 77.53 3.93
CA THR A 4 21.36 77.83 4.77
C THR A 4 21.77 76.52 5.52
N THR A 5 22.88 75.80 5.26
CA THR A 5 24.32 76.00 5.63
C THR A 5 24.52 76.61 7.02
N ALA A 6 25.43 76.22 7.93
CA ALA A 6 26.52 75.25 8.03
C ALA A 6 27.03 75.31 9.50
N ALA A 7 27.79 74.31 9.98
CA ALA A 7 29.12 74.50 10.64
C ALA A 7 29.59 73.26 11.43
N LEU A 8 30.70 72.69 10.96
CA LEU A 8 31.64 71.89 11.76
C LEU A 8 32.39 72.77 12.77
N ARG A 9 32.71 72.23 13.95
CA ARG A 9 33.98 72.54 14.65
C ARG A 9 34.52 71.30 15.35
N ALA A 10 35.72 70.92 14.93
CA ALA A 10 36.62 69.97 15.57
C ALA A 10 37.39 70.66 16.72
N GLY A 11 37.75 69.88 17.75
CA GLY A 11 38.67 70.27 18.82
C GLY A 11 39.41 69.04 19.33
N ALA A 12 40.74 69.11 19.33
CA ALA A 12 41.66 67.99 19.32
C ALA A 12 42.18 67.54 20.70
N ARG A 13 42.50 66.23 20.76
CA ARG A 13 43.62 65.52 21.44
C ARG A 13 44.11 65.96 22.82
N ARG A 14 44.18 64.98 23.74
CA ARG A 14 45.43 64.68 24.47
C ARG A 14 45.58 63.18 24.74
N ALA A 15 46.70 62.64 24.27
CA ALA A 15 47.16 61.29 24.53
C ALA A 15 48.00 61.26 25.82
N VAL A 16 47.91 60.18 26.59
CA VAL A 16 48.94 59.77 27.54
C VAL A 16 49.13 58.26 27.40
N SER A 17 50.35 57.87 27.04
CA SER A 17 50.83 56.49 27.00
C SER A 17 51.70 56.20 28.24
N ARG A 18 51.61 54.99 28.81
CA ARG A 18 52.77 54.11 29.16
C ARG A 18 52.33 52.81 29.87
N LEU A 19 52.42 51.71 29.12
CA LEU A 19 53.13 50.42 29.39
C LEU A 19 52.78 49.53 30.62
N PRO A 20 53.13 48.22 30.57
CA PRO A 20 52.19 47.12 30.83
C PRO A 20 52.33 46.49 32.23
N GLY A 21 51.22 46.01 32.79
CA GLY A 21 51.15 45.29 34.06
C GLY A 21 50.85 43.80 33.86
N ALA A 22 51.69 42.97 34.46
CA ALA A 22 51.78 41.52 34.33
C ALA A 22 50.50 40.74 34.72
N ALA A 23 50.32 39.60 34.06
CA ALA A 23 49.35 38.56 34.42
C ALA A 23 49.71 37.87 35.75
N PRO A 24 48.74 37.51 36.61
CA PRO A 24 48.99 36.56 37.68
C PRO A 24 48.78 35.13 37.16
N LYS A 25 49.86 34.34 37.23
CA LYS A 25 49.80 32.88 37.26
C LYS A 25 49.01 32.47 38.50
N ILE A 26 47.95 31.68 38.33
CA ILE A 26 47.38 30.90 39.43
C ILE A 26 47.74 29.44 39.19
N THR A 27 48.53 28.94 40.12
CA THR A 27 49.05 27.60 40.27
C THR A 27 47.94 26.58 40.51
N ALA A 28 48.06 25.43 39.84
CA ALA A 28 47.22 24.26 40.02
C ALA A 28 47.28 23.74 41.46
N ALA A 29 46.11 23.57 42.07
CA ALA A 29 45.92 22.73 43.25
C ALA A 29 44.97 21.61 42.85
N SER A 30 45.50 20.39 42.88
CA SER A 30 44.79 19.14 42.65
C SER A 30 43.67 18.94 43.66
N ARG A 31 42.43 18.79 43.17
CA ARG A 31 41.41 18.01 43.86
C ARG A 31 40.85 16.98 42.89
N SER A 32 41.24 15.74 43.14
CA SER A 32 40.69 14.53 42.56
C SER A 32 39.20 14.42 42.91
N HIS A 33 38.35 14.55 41.91
CA HIS A 33 37.04 13.90 41.90
C HIS A 33 37.09 12.84 40.82
N ASP A 34 36.91 11.59 41.24
CA ASP A 34 36.89 10.39 40.40
C ASP A 34 35.90 10.57 39.24
N LEU A 35 36.43 10.82 38.05
CA LEU A 35 35.70 10.69 36.80
C LEU A 35 35.86 9.24 36.33
N ALA A 36 34.84 8.43 36.61
CA ALA A 36 34.68 7.13 35.98
C ALA A 36 34.76 7.27 34.44
N PRO A 37 35.40 6.34 33.73
CA PRO A 37 35.66 6.49 32.31
C PRO A 37 34.35 6.53 31.53
N ALA A 38 34.25 7.53 30.64
CA ALA A 38 33.19 7.66 29.66
C ALA A 38 33.03 6.34 28.90
N ARG A 39 31.90 5.66 29.11
CA ARG A 39 31.46 4.57 28.23
C ARG A 39 31.21 5.17 26.86
N ALA A 40 31.95 4.71 25.86
CA ALA A 40 31.63 4.90 24.46
C ALA A 40 30.14 4.56 24.24
N PHE A 41 29.38 5.48 23.66
CA PHE A 41 28.03 5.21 23.21
C PHE A 41 28.11 4.19 22.07
N SER A 42 27.93 2.91 22.42
CA SER A 42 27.65 1.87 21.45
C SER A 42 26.29 2.19 20.83
N LEU A 43 26.27 2.55 19.55
CA LEU A 43 25.09 2.53 18.70
C LEU A 43 24.63 1.07 18.56
N SER A 44 23.86 0.61 19.54
CA SER A 44 23.09 -0.62 19.46
C SER A 44 21.63 -0.22 19.29
N SER A 45 21.07 -0.60 18.15
CA SER A 45 19.66 -0.55 17.77
C SER A 45 18.75 -1.26 18.79
N LYS A 46 18.49 -0.61 19.93
CA LYS A 46 17.52 -1.07 20.92
C LYS A 46 16.61 0.09 21.33
N VAL A 47 15.77 0.51 20.40
CA VAL A 47 14.40 0.92 20.76
C VAL A 47 13.56 -0.36 20.69
N LEU A 48 13.80 -1.27 21.65
CA LEU A 48 12.86 -2.35 21.93
C LEU A 48 11.77 -1.76 22.84
N SER A 49 10.53 -2.08 22.51
CA SER A 49 9.31 -1.54 23.13
C SER A 49 9.42 -1.50 24.67
N LYS A 50 8.93 -0.42 25.28
CA LYS A 50 8.86 -0.28 26.75
C LYS A 50 7.92 -1.33 27.41
N HIS A 51 7.19 -2.12 26.62
CA HIS A 51 6.21 -3.11 27.07
C HIS A 51 6.28 -4.42 26.25
N PRO A 52 7.20 -5.34 26.57
CA PRO A 52 7.36 -6.61 25.85
C PRO A 52 6.12 -7.52 25.88
N ASP A 53 5.29 -7.42 26.93
CA ASP A 53 4.05 -8.20 27.05
C ASP A 53 2.96 -7.69 26.10
N ARG A 54 2.87 -6.37 25.88
CA ARG A 54 1.93 -5.76 24.93
C ARG A 54 2.29 -6.09 23.48
N THR A 55 3.59 -6.07 23.16
CA THR A 55 4.09 -6.53 21.85
C THR A 55 3.76 -8.01 21.60
N ARG A 56 3.83 -8.87 22.62
CA ARG A 56 3.40 -10.28 22.52
C ARG A 56 1.89 -10.42 22.32
N GLU A 57 1.07 -9.64 23.01
CA GLU A 57 -0.39 -9.64 22.83
C GLU A 57 -0.79 -9.19 21.43
N ILE A 58 -0.11 -8.18 20.89
CA ILE A 58 -0.32 -7.68 19.53
C ILE A 58 0.11 -8.72 18.49
N ILE A 59 1.26 -9.35 18.69
CA ILE A 59 1.70 -10.47 17.85
C ILE A 59 0.67 -11.60 17.92
N ALA A 60 0.14 -11.92 19.11
CA ALA A 60 -0.90 -12.93 19.28
C ALA A 60 -2.22 -12.52 18.60
N GLN A 61 -2.67 -11.27 18.71
CA GLN A 61 -3.84 -10.75 18.01
C GLN A 61 -3.65 -10.78 16.49
N THR A 62 -2.45 -10.44 16.01
CA THR A 62 -2.11 -10.52 14.60
C THR A 62 -2.11 -11.98 14.12
N ILE A 63 -1.48 -12.89 14.86
CA ILE A 63 -1.51 -14.34 14.56
C ILE A 63 -2.94 -14.87 14.59
N ASN A 64 -3.79 -14.41 15.51
CA ASN A 64 -5.20 -14.78 15.57
C ASN A 64 -6.03 -14.17 14.42
N SER A 65 -5.55 -13.09 13.81
CA SER A 65 -6.16 -12.46 12.63
C SER A 65 -5.67 -13.09 11.31
N ILE A 66 -4.54 -13.80 11.36
CA ILE A 66 -3.96 -14.56 10.26
C ILE A 66 -4.73 -15.89 10.18
N GLY A 67 -5.60 -16.01 9.19
CA GLY A 67 -6.39 -17.21 8.95
C GLY A 67 -5.59 -18.34 8.30
N SER A 68 -4.45 -18.01 7.66
CA SER A 68 -3.61 -19.00 6.96
C SER A 68 -2.11 -18.82 7.18
N ARG A 69 -1.34 -19.92 7.07
CA ARG A 69 0.13 -19.89 7.12
C ARG A 69 0.73 -18.94 6.06
N ARG A 70 0.06 -18.76 4.92
CA ARG A 70 0.44 -17.85 3.84
C ARG A 70 0.38 -16.38 4.28
N GLU A 71 -0.72 -15.98 4.91
CA GLU A 71 -0.89 -14.63 5.45
C GLU A 71 0.20 -14.30 6.49
N GLY A 72 0.55 -15.27 7.35
CA GLY A 72 1.65 -15.11 8.32
C GLY A 72 3.03 -14.95 7.69
N GLN A 73 3.30 -15.62 6.56
CA GLN A 73 4.57 -15.45 5.84
C GLN A 73 4.63 -14.12 5.07
N GLN A 74 3.53 -13.69 4.45
CA GLN A 74 3.44 -12.37 3.84
C GLN A 74 3.66 -11.25 4.88
N TYR A 75 3.07 -11.41 6.06
CA TYR A 75 3.30 -10.55 7.22
C TYR A 75 4.81 -10.44 7.49
N LEU A 76 5.49 -11.56 7.76
CA LEU A 76 6.93 -11.56 8.05
C LEU A 76 7.79 -10.93 6.95
N LYS A 77 7.40 -11.06 5.68
CA LYS A 77 8.07 -10.41 4.56
C LYS A 77 7.93 -8.89 4.65
N LEU A 78 6.74 -8.36 4.89
CA LEU A 78 6.52 -6.91 5.08
C LEU A 78 7.41 -6.32 6.20
N PHE A 79 7.62 -7.06 7.29
CA PHE A 79 8.49 -6.62 8.40
C PHE A 79 9.99 -6.72 8.11
N SER A 80 10.41 -7.73 7.36
CA SER A 80 11.83 -8.01 7.14
C SER A 80 12.42 -7.34 5.90
N SER A 81 11.60 -7.02 4.88
CA SER A 81 12.09 -6.58 3.58
C SER A 81 11.87 -5.10 3.25
N VAL A 82 11.04 -4.39 4.01
CA VAL A 82 10.57 -3.05 3.64
C VAL A 82 11.28 -2.00 4.49
N SER A 83 12.00 -1.07 3.86
CA SER A 83 12.46 0.13 4.56
C SER A 83 11.23 0.87 5.10
N SER A 84 11.22 1.24 6.38
CA SER A 84 10.08 1.86 7.07
C SER A 84 9.42 3.02 6.31
N GLN A 85 10.20 3.72 5.49
CA GLN A 85 9.79 4.85 4.63
C GLN A 85 8.88 4.46 3.46
N GLN A 86 8.94 3.21 3.00
CA GLN A 86 8.17 2.67 1.87
C GLN A 86 6.96 1.85 2.32
N PHE A 87 6.61 1.90 3.61
CA PHE A 87 5.51 1.09 4.13
C PHE A 87 4.15 1.54 3.57
N ALA A 88 3.66 2.69 4.00
CA ALA A 88 2.33 3.15 3.63
C ALA A 88 2.20 4.68 3.59
N VAL A 89 1.40 5.18 2.64
CA VAL A 89 0.81 6.52 2.68
C VAL A 89 -0.67 6.36 3.04
N VAL A 90 -1.12 7.01 4.11
CA VAL A 90 -2.48 6.89 4.62
C VAL A 90 -3.18 8.24 4.54
N LYS A 91 -4.20 8.34 3.70
CA LYS A 91 -5.10 9.48 3.63
C LYS A 91 -6.22 9.34 4.63
N VAL A 92 -6.37 10.32 5.51
CA VAL A 92 -7.48 10.42 6.47
C VAL A 92 -8.49 11.46 5.98
N GLY A 93 -9.75 11.04 5.81
CA GLY A 93 -10.85 11.94 5.49
C GLY A 93 -11.17 12.89 6.66
N GLY A 94 -11.55 14.14 6.35
CA GLY A 94 -11.85 15.14 7.38
C GLY A 94 -12.98 14.72 8.33
N ALA A 95 -14.05 14.12 7.81
CA ALA A 95 -15.17 13.63 8.64
C ALA A 95 -14.71 12.60 9.69
N LEU A 96 -13.79 11.71 9.32
CA LEU A 96 -13.24 10.71 10.23
C LEU A 96 -12.45 11.32 11.39
N LEU A 97 -11.87 12.52 11.23
CA LEU A 97 -11.22 13.23 12.34
C LEU A 97 -12.22 13.79 13.37
N GLN A 98 -13.50 13.93 12.99
CA GLN A 98 -14.57 14.30 13.92
C GLN A 98 -15.14 13.06 14.61
N ASP A 99 -15.48 12.04 13.83
CA ASP A 99 -16.34 10.95 14.30
C ASP A 99 -15.57 9.69 14.73
N ASN A 100 -14.36 9.46 14.20
CA ASN A 100 -13.60 8.22 14.38
C ASN A 100 -12.16 8.46 14.86
N LEU A 101 -11.86 9.62 15.45
CA LEU A 101 -10.48 9.98 15.81
C LEU A 101 -9.81 8.95 16.72
N ASP A 102 -10.52 8.46 17.73
CA ASP A 102 -10.00 7.47 18.67
C ASP A 102 -9.64 6.15 17.99
N GLU A 103 -10.54 5.65 17.15
CA GLU A 103 -10.38 4.40 16.41
C GLU A 103 -9.21 4.47 15.41
N ILE A 104 -9.08 5.59 14.71
CA ILE A 104 -7.96 5.87 13.81
C ILE A 104 -6.65 5.88 14.59
N CYS A 105 -6.58 6.60 15.70
CA CYS A 105 -5.36 6.73 16.50
C CYS A 105 -4.94 5.41 17.14
N GLN A 106 -5.90 4.58 17.59
CA GLN A 106 -5.63 3.23 18.08
C GLN A 106 -5.04 2.35 16.98
N SER A 107 -5.56 2.44 15.75
CA SER A 107 -5.04 1.69 14.61
C SER A 107 -3.60 2.12 14.26
N PHE A 108 -3.29 3.41 14.30
CA PHE A 108 -1.92 3.90 14.12
C PHE A 108 -0.99 3.53 15.29
N ALA A 109 -1.50 3.51 16.52
CA ALA A 109 -0.73 3.07 17.68
C ALA A 109 -0.28 1.61 17.53
N LEU A 110 -1.16 0.74 17.03
CA LEU A 110 -0.78 -0.63 16.73
C LEU A 110 0.36 -0.71 15.70
N LEU A 111 0.23 0.01 14.58
CA LEU A 111 1.26 0.02 13.55
C LEU A 111 2.60 0.54 14.10
N PHE A 112 2.56 1.57 14.93
CA PHE A 112 3.74 2.11 15.59
C PHE A 112 4.39 1.10 16.55
N GLU A 113 3.61 0.39 17.36
CA GLU A 113 4.11 -0.66 18.26
C GLU A 113 4.74 -1.84 17.50
N LEU A 114 4.29 -2.06 16.27
CA LEU A 114 4.86 -3.02 15.32
C LEU A 114 6.11 -2.50 14.59
N GLY A 115 6.52 -1.24 14.81
CA GLY A 115 7.68 -0.64 14.13
C GLY A 115 7.38 -0.19 12.69
N LEU A 116 6.10 -0.01 12.34
CA LEU A 116 5.65 0.49 11.05
C LEU A 116 5.34 1.99 11.15
N TYR A 117 5.82 2.76 10.18
CA TYR A 117 5.75 4.22 10.19
C TYR A 117 4.95 4.72 8.99
N PRO A 118 3.61 4.67 9.02
CA PRO A 118 2.79 5.21 7.95
C PRO A 118 2.97 6.72 7.81
N VAL A 119 3.02 7.23 6.58
CA VAL A 119 2.97 8.66 6.29
C VAL A 119 1.52 9.11 6.22
N ILE A 120 1.08 9.92 7.17
CA ILE A 120 -0.32 10.30 7.32
C ILE A 120 -0.56 11.65 6.67
N VAL A 121 -1.51 11.73 5.74
CA VAL A 121 -2.00 13.00 5.18
C VAL A 121 -3.49 13.14 5.44
N HIS A 122 -3.93 14.30 5.92
CA HIS A 122 -5.34 14.51 6.25
C HIS A 122 -5.97 15.72 5.54
N GLY A 123 -7.29 15.61 5.35
CA GLY A 123 -8.16 16.70 4.92
C GLY A 123 -8.96 17.31 6.08
N ALA A 124 -9.75 18.35 5.80
CA ALA A 124 -10.72 18.94 6.74
C ALA A 124 -11.99 19.48 6.02
N GLY A 125 -12.41 18.79 4.94
CA GLY A 125 -13.42 19.30 4.00
C GLY A 125 -14.79 19.64 4.63
N PRO A 126 -15.44 18.71 5.35
CA PRO A 126 -16.71 18.98 6.03
C PRO A 126 -16.61 20.10 7.07
N GLN A 127 -15.55 20.10 7.88
CA GLN A 127 -15.29 21.13 8.89
C GLN A 127 -15.12 22.52 8.26
N LEU A 128 -14.42 22.58 7.13
CA LEU A 128 -14.22 23.83 6.40
C LEU A 128 -15.53 24.38 5.86
N ASN A 129 -16.41 23.52 5.33
CA ASN A 129 -17.74 23.96 4.87
C ASN A 129 -18.53 24.61 6.01
N GLN A 130 -18.54 24.00 7.19
CA GLN A 130 -19.26 24.54 8.34
C GLN A 130 -18.69 25.90 8.79
N LEU A 131 -17.36 25.99 8.94
CA LEU A 131 -16.72 27.24 9.36
C LEU A 131 -16.90 28.38 8.35
N LEU A 132 -16.96 28.08 7.05
CA LEU A 132 -17.22 29.08 6.03
C LEU A 132 -18.65 29.62 6.16
N LEU A 133 -19.65 28.74 6.31
CA LEU A 133 -21.04 29.14 6.51
C LEU A 133 -21.20 30.00 7.79
N ASP A 134 -20.57 29.61 8.89
CA ASP A 134 -20.58 30.35 10.15
C ASP A 134 -19.91 31.74 10.01
N ALA A 135 -18.91 31.85 9.13
CA ALA A 135 -18.22 33.11 8.80
C ALA A 135 -18.93 33.93 7.69
N GLY A 136 -20.12 33.51 7.27
CA GLY A 136 -20.91 34.16 6.22
C GLY A 136 -20.27 34.07 4.83
N VAL A 137 -19.47 33.04 4.57
CA VAL A 137 -18.84 32.73 3.28
C VAL A 137 -19.52 31.50 2.69
N GLU A 138 -20.14 31.65 1.52
CA GLU A 138 -20.76 30.51 0.84
C GLU A 138 -19.69 29.62 0.19
N PRO A 139 -19.63 28.30 0.49
CA PRO A 139 -18.69 27.39 -0.15
C PRO A 139 -18.95 27.25 -1.65
N GLN A 140 -17.97 27.61 -2.48
CA GLN A 140 -18.05 27.49 -3.94
C GLN A 140 -17.23 26.32 -4.45
N PHE A 141 -17.82 25.56 -5.37
CA PHE A 141 -17.17 24.45 -6.05
C PHE A 141 -17.37 24.55 -7.56
N GLU A 142 -16.29 24.38 -8.31
CA GLU A 142 -16.29 24.32 -9.76
C GLU A 142 -15.54 23.07 -10.20
N GLU A 143 -16.16 22.23 -11.02
CA GLU A 143 -15.58 20.93 -11.47
C GLU A 143 -15.14 20.01 -10.31
N GLY A 144 -15.80 20.14 -9.15
CA GLY A 144 -15.45 19.38 -7.94
C GLY A 144 -14.23 19.92 -7.17
N ILE A 145 -13.66 21.04 -7.59
CA ILE A 145 -12.58 21.75 -6.91
C ILE A 145 -13.18 22.93 -6.15
N ARG A 146 -12.75 23.14 -4.90
CA ARG A 146 -13.18 24.28 -4.09
C ARG A 146 -12.48 25.55 -4.57
N VAL A 147 -13.25 26.53 -5.05
CA VAL A 147 -12.72 27.87 -5.31
C VAL A 147 -12.25 28.45 -3.98
N THR A 148 -10.98 28.84 -3.90
CA THR A 148 -10.35 29.22 -2.63
C THR A 148 -9.81 30.65 -2.71
N ASP A 149 -10.61 31.62 -2.24
CA ASP A 149 -10.19 33.02 -2.12
C ASP A 149 -9.29 33.25 -0.90
N ALA A 150 -8.75 34.47 -0.74
CA ALA A 150 -7.85 34.79 0.36
C ALA A 150 -8.52 34.63 1.74
N LYS A 151 -9.82 34.95 1.85
CA LYS A 151 -10.59 34.80 3.10
C LYS A 151 -10.78 33.31 3.44
N THR A 152 -11.20 32.53 2.46
CA THR A 152 -11.38 31.07 2.56
C THR A 152 -10.06 30.39 2.91
N LEU A 153 -8.96 30.78 2.27
CA LEU A 153 -7.62 30.27 2.55
C LEU A 153 -7.19 30.54 4.00
N GLY A 154 -7.47 31.73 4.53
CA GLY A 154 -7.17 32.07 5.92
C GLY A 154 -7.92 31.18 6.92
N ILE A 155 -9.20 30.94 6.68
CA ILE A 155 -10.04 30.05 7.50
C ILE A 155 -9.55 28.60 7.37
N ALA A 156 -9.30 28.14 6.15
CA ALA A 156 -8.77 26.81 5.89
C ALA A 156 -7.46 26.58 6.62
N ARG A 157 -6.49 27.49 6.50
CA ARG A 157 -5.18 27.39 7.15
C ARG A 157 -5.30 27.16 8.66
N LYS A 158 -6.14 27.96 9.32
CA LYS A 158 -6.35 27.84 10.77
C LYS A 158 -6.92 26.47 11.12
N LEU A 159 -7.99 26.06 10.43
CA LEU A 159 -8.64 24.77 10.64
C LEU A 159 -7.69 23.59 10.41
N PHE A 160 -6.92 23.58 9.32
CA PHE A 160 -5.99 22.49 9.02
C PHE A 160 -4.90 22.35 10.09
N LEU A 161 -4.41 23.45 10.65
CA LEU A 161 -3.46 23.41 11.77
C LEU A 161 -4.10 22.88 13.05
N GLU A 162 -5.35 23.28 13.33
CA GLU A 162 -6.10 22.81 14.50
C GLU A 162 -6.38 21.30 14.43
N GLU A 163 -6.89 20.80 13.29
CA GLU A 163 -7.17 19.37 13.08
C GLU A 163 -5.88 18.53 13.08
N ASN A 164 -4.80 19.04 12.49
CA ASN A 164 -3.50 18.39 12.55
C ASN A 164 -3.01 18.25 14.00
N LEU A 165 -3.12 19.32 14.80
CA LEU A 165 -2.70 19.31 16.20
C LEU A 165 -3.58 18.38 17.04
N LYS A 166 -4.90 18.34 16.77
CA LYS A 166 -5.84 17.42 17.41
C LYS A 166 -5.43 15.96 17.19
N LEU A 167 -5.10 15.60 15.94
CA LEU A 167 -4.62 14.25 15.59
C LEU A 167 -3.29 13.92 16.27
N VAL A 168 -2.29 14.80 16.17
CA VAL A 168 -0.96 14.59 16.78
C VAL A 168 -1.07 14.46 18.29
N LYS A 169 -1.86 15.32 18.95
CA LYS A 169 -2.09 15.25 20.39
C LYS A 169 -2.72 13.92 20.78
N ARG A 170 -3.70 13.45 20.02
CA ARG A 170 -4.36 12.18 20.33
C ARG A 170 -3.42 10.98 20.16
N LEU A 171 -2.55 11.01 19.15
CA LEU A 171 -1.49 10.01 18.97
C LEU A 171 -0.50 10.03 20.15
N ASP A 172 -0.09 11.22 20.59
CA ASP A 172 0.83 11.39 21.73
C ASP A 172 0.23 10.85 23.04
N GLU A 173 -1.06 11.07 23.29
CA GLU A 173 -1.80 10.49 24.42
C GLU A 173 -1.80 8.95 24.43
N LEU A 174 -1.70 8.31 23.25
CA LEU A 174 -1.57 6.87 23.10
C LEU A 174 -0.11 6.37 23.15
N GLY A 175 0.85 7.28 23.35
CA GLY A 175 2.28 6.97 23.39
C GLY A 175 2.92 6.80 22.01
N VAL A 176 2.24 7.26 20.94
CA VAL A 176 2.76 7.21 19.58
C VAL A 176 3.65 8.41 19.33
N ALA A 177 4.94 8.17 19.06
CA ALA A 177 5.83 9.24 18.63
C ALA A 177 5.42 9.70 17.23
N SER A 178 4.78 10.86 17.14
CA SER A 178 4.35 11.47 15.89
C SER A 178 4.93 12.88 15.74
N ARG A 179 5.07 13.34 14.49
CA ARG A 179 5.62 14.67 14.19
C ARG A 179 4.79 15.33 13.09
N SER A 180 4.31 16.53 13.37
CA SER A 180 3.69 17.34 12.32
C SER A 180 4.74 17.90 11.38
N LEU A 181 4.53 17.74 10.08
CA LEU A 181 5.37 18.32 9.04
C LEU A 181 4.58 19.35 8.24
N GLN A 182 5.22 20.50 7.97
CA GLN A 182 4.72 21.59 7.13
C GLN A 182 5.71 21.82 5.98
N GLY A 183 5.29 22.50 4.92
CA GLY A 183 6.17 22.82 3.78
C GLY A 183 6.63 21.59 2.99
N VAL A 184 5.92 20.47 3.10
CA VAL A 184 6.27 19.23 2.38
C VAL A 184 5.86 19.31 0.91
N PHE A 185 4.74 19.98 0.61
CA PHE A 185 4.24 20.13 -0.73
C PHE A 185 4.66 21.49 -1.30
N GLN A 186 5.39 21.46 -2.42
CA GLN A 186 5.58 22.62 -3.28
C GLN A 186 4.60 22.54 -4.44
N ALA A 187 3.94 23.67 -4.74
CA ALA A 187 2.89 23.71 -5.75
C ALA A 187 2.90 25.03 -6.54
N GLU A 188 2.43 24.96 -7.78
CA GLU A 188 2.08 26.13 -8.57
C GLU A 188 0.57 26.38 -8.48
N PHE A 189 0.11 27.57 -8.89
CA PHE A 189 -1.32 27.83 -9.02
C PHE A 189 -1.90 26.88 -10.07
N LEU A 190 -2.95 26.13 -9.73
CA LEU A 190 -3.60 25.22 -10.65
C LEU A 190 -4.27 25.99 -11.81
N ASP A 191 -5.07 26.98 -11.44
CA ASP A 191 -5.58 28.04 -12.33
C ASP A 191 -5.96 29.22 -11.43
N LYS A 192 -5.17 30.30 -11.49
CA LYS A 192 -5.32 31.43 -10.59
C LYS A 192 -6.57 32.25 -10.87
N GLU A 193 -7.03 32.30 -12.12
CA GLU A 193 -8.21 33.06 -12.50
C GLU A 193 -9.49 32.30 -12.12
N LYS A 194 -9.48 30.99 -12.33
CA LYS A 194 -10.63 30.11 -12.08
C LYS A 194 -10.77 29.71 -10.60
N TRP A 195 -9.71 29.16 -10.01
CA TRP A 195 -9.76 28.57 -8.66
C TRP A 195 -9.00 29.36 -7.59
N GLN A 196 -8.32 30.43 -7.99
CA GLN A 196 -7.59 31.34 -7.09
C GLN A 196 -6.46 30.62 -6.33
N TYR A 197 -6.50 30.52 -5.00
CA TYR A 197 -5.44 29.94 -4.18
C TYR A 197 -5.51 28.41 -4.11
N VAL A 198 -5.69 27.75 -5.25
CA VAL A 198 -5.65 26.29 -5.37
C VAL A 198 -4.36 25.88 -6.07
N GLY A 199 -3.68 24.87 -5.52
CA GLY A 199 -2.37 24.43 -5.96
C GLY A 199 -2.39 23.14 -6.79
N ASN A 200 -1.51 23.08 -7.78
CA ASN A 200 -1.06 21.86 -8.44
C ASN A 200 0.31 21.49 -7.87
N VAL A 201 0.42 20.36 -7.18
CA VAL A 201 1.68 19.94 -6.54
C VAL A 201 2.71 19.60 -7.61
N THR A 202 3.86 20.27 -7.55
CA THR A 202 4.97 20.10 -8.50
C THR A 202 6.14 19.33 -7.88
N LYS A 203 6.30 19.40 -6.56
CA LYS A 203 7.37 18.70 -5.84
C LYS A 203 6.97 18.35 -4.42
N VAL A 204 7.46 17.20 -3.95
CA VAL A 204 7.30 16.72 -2.58
C VAL A 204 8.68 16.67 -1.92
N ASN A 205 8.84 17.31 -0.76
CA ASN A 205 10.04 17.22 0.05
C ASN A 205 10.06 15.90 0.85
N THR A 206 10.65 14.87 0.26
CA THR A 206 10.77 13.55 0.89
C THR A 206 11.78 13.52 2.03
N GLU A 207 12.76 14.42 2.06
CA GLU A 207 13.82 14.44 3.08
C GLU A 207 13.26 14.67 4.49
N ALA A 208 12.33 15.63 4.63
CA ALA A 208 11.70 15.91 5.92
C ALA A 208 10.90 14.70 6.46
N ILE A 209 10.23 13.98 5.57
CA ILE A 209 9.50 12.75 5.88
C ILE A 209 10.48 11.66 6.31
N GLN A 210 11.56 11.50 5.54
CA GLN A 210 12.60 10.52 5.77
C GLN A 210 13.23 10.67 7.15
N GLN A 211 13.67 11.89 7.49
CA GLN A 211 14.28 12.22 8.77
C GLN A 211 13.32 12.03 9.95
N SER A 212 12.01 12.28 9.76
CA SER A 212 11.01 11.98 10.78
C SER A 212 10.95 10.49 11.09
N ILE A 213 10.89 9.66 10.05
CA ILE A 213 10.80 8.20 10.18
C ILE A 213 12.10 7.63 10.77
N GLU A 214 13.27 8.09 10.31
CA GLU A 214 14.57 7.67 10.85
C GLU A 214 14.75 8.03 12.33
N ALA A 215 14.16 9.15 12.76
CA ALA A 215 14.11 9.54 14.17
C ALA A 215 13.05 8.77 14.98
N GLY A 216 12.31 7.84 14.36
CA GLY A 216 11.28 7.04 15.01
C GLY A 216 9.96 7.78 15.22
N TYR A 217 9.62 8.75 14.37
CA TYR A 217 8.35 9.49 14.44
C TYR A 217 7.47 9.23 13.21
N ILE A 218 6.19 8.93 13.44
CA ILE A 218 5.15 8.91 12.41
C ILE A 218 4.94 10.34 11.88
N PRO A 219 5.18 10.61 10.59
CA PRO A 219 4.97 11.93 10.02
C PRO A 219 3.48 12.17 9.74
N VAL A 220 2.98 13.31 10.22
CA VAL A 220 1.58 13.76 10.06
C VAL A 220 1.56 15.07 9.27
N LEU A 221 0.83 15.08 8.16
CA LEU A 221 0.77 16.19 7.21
C LEU A 221 -0.67 16.64 6.96
N ASN A 222 -0.86 17.95 6.81
CA ASN A 222 -2.06 18.49 6.16
C ASN A 222 -1.85 18.60 4.65
N SER A 223 -2.92 18.78 3.88
CA SER A 223 -2.88 18.89 2.42
C SER A 223 -2.64 20.32 1.91
N MET A 224 -1.95 21.18 2.65
CA MET A 224 -1.59 22.52 2.16
C MET A 224 -0.23 22.50 1.48
N ALA A 225 -0.08 23.33 0.45
CA ALA A 225 1.16 23.47 -0.31
C ALA A 225 1.65 24.91 -0.34
N GLU A 226 2.93 25.10 -0.67
CA GLU A 226 3.57 26.41 -0.77
C GLU A 226 4.10 26.63 -2.19
N SER A 227 3.88 27.82 -2.74
CA SER A 227 4.51 28.23 -4.00
C SER A 227 5.96 28.63 -3.80
N GLU A 228 6.75 28.68 -4.87
CA GLU A 228 8.14 29.16 -4.80
C GLU A 228 8.27 30.57 -4.22
N SER A 229 7.25 31.42 -4.45
CA SER A 229 7.16 32.77 -3.88
C SER A 229 6.66 32.82 -2.43
N GLY A 230 6.42 31.67 -1.78
CA GLY A 230 5.95 31.57 -0.40
C GLY A 230 4.44 31.76 -0.20
N ASN A 231 3.62 31.69 -1.25
CA ASN A 231 2.16 31.73 -1.09
C ASN A 231 1.65 30.37 -0.66
N LEU A 232 0.74 30.35 0.30
CA LEU A 232 0.03 29.14 0.69
C LEU A 232 -1.07 28.83 -0.34
N LEU A 233 -1.21 27.56 -0.70
CA LEU A 233 -2.17 27.05 -1.67
C LEU A 233 -2.94 25.87 -1.08
N ASN A 234 -4.24 25.83 -1.34
CA ASN A 234 -5.10 24.71 -0.99
C ASN A 234 -4.91 23.58 -2.00
N VAL A 235 -4.71 22.35 -1.52
CA VAL A 235 -4.62 21.15 -2.37
C VAL A 235 -5.63 20.11 -1.88
N ASN A 236 -6.26 19.42 -2.81
CA ASN A 236 -7.13 18.29 -2.51
C ASN A 236 -6.31 17.19 -1.80
N ALA A 237 -6.79 16.71 -0.64
CA ALA A 237 -6.09 15.68 0.14
C ALA A 237 -5.87 14.36 -0.61
N ASP A 238 -6.78 13.97 -1.52
CA ASP A 238 -6.60 12.76 -2.32
C ASP A 238 -5.48 12.93 -3.38
N VAL A 239 -5.34 14.15 -3.91
CA VAL A 239 -4.24 14.54 -4.82
C VAL A 239 -2.93 14.60 -4.05
N ALA A 240 -2.92 15.24 -2.88
CA ALA A 240 -1.73 15.29 -2.01
C ALA A 240 -1.24 13.89 -1.62
N ALA A 241 -2.16 12.98 -1.29
CA ALA A 241 -1.84 11.58 -1.03
C ALA A 241 -1.26 10.86 -2.25
N ALA A 242 -1.82 11.09 -3.43
CA ALA A 242 -1.31 10.52 -4.67
C ALA A 242 0.12 11.02 -4.97
N GLU A 243 0.39 12.32 -4.81
CA GLU A 243 1.72 12.89 -5.04
C GLU A 243 2.75 12.42 -3.99
N LEU A 244 2.35 12.27 -2.72
CA LEU A 244 3.19 11.58 -1.73
C LEU A 244 3.51 10.16 -2.17
N ALA A 245 2.52 9.41 -2.64
CA ALA A 245 2.73 8.04 -3.09
C ALA A 245 3.65 7.97 -4.33
N ARG A 246 3.53 8.89 -5.29
CA ARG A 246 4.45 8.97 -6.44
C ARG A 246 5.89 9.26 -6.00
N ALA A 247 6.07 10.13 -5.02
CA ALA A 247 7.39 10.51 -4.50
C ALA A 247 8.04 9.40 -3.64
N LEU A 248 7.27 8.77 -2.77
CA LEU A 248 7.75 7.79 -1.79
C LEU A 248 7.74 6.34 -2.29
N LYS A 249 6.92 6.05 -3.31
CA LYS A 249 6.68 4.71 -3.86
C LYS A 249 6.37 3.66 -2.78
N PRO A 250 5.35 3.88 -1.93
CA PRO A 250 5.03 2.96 -0.84
C PRO A 250 4.42 1.65 -1.37
N LEU A 251 4.46 0.61 -0.56
CA LEU A 251 3.75 -0.65 -0.85
C LEU A 251 2.23 -0.48 -0.72
N LYS A 252 1.78 0.31 0.26
CA LYS A 252 0.35 0.53 0.51
C LYS A 252 -0.01 2.01 0.38
N ILE A 253 -1.05 2.30 -0.38
CA ILE A 253 -1.73 3.61 -0.37
C ILE A 253 -3.11 3.38 0.20
N ILE A 254 -3.43 3.96 1.34
CA ILE A 254 -4.66 3.66 2.06
C ILE A 254 -5.52 4.93 2.13
N TYR A 255 -6.74 4.85 1.61
CA TYR A 255 -7.75 5.88 1.75
C TYR A 255 -8.77 5.46 2.80
N LEU A 256 -8.69 6.08 3.98
CA LEU A 256 -9.70 5.87 5.02
C LEU A 256 -10.99 6.60 4.65
N SER A 257 -12.09 5.88 4.72
CA SER A 257 -13.43 6.35 4.33
C SER A 257 -14.50 5.74 5.24
N GLU A 258 -15.51 6.52 5.61
CA GLU A 258 -16.66 6.06 6.41
C GLU A 258 -17.39 4.89 5.76
N LYS A 259 -17.54 4.92 4.43
CA LYS A 259 -18.21 3.83 3.70
C LYS A 259 -17.42 2.51 3.70
N GLY A 260 -16.13 2.53 4.01
CA GLY A 260 -15.32 1.32 4.12
C GLY A 260 -15.13 0.49 2.85
N GLY A 261 -15.25 1.09 1.66
CA GLY A 261 -15.05 0.41 0.39
C GLY A 261 -15.74 1.08 -0.80
N LEU A 262 -15.62 0.43 -1.95
CA LEU A 262 -16.39 0.66 -3.17
C LEU A 262 -17.48 -0.41 -3.29
N PHE A 263 -18.59 -0.04 -3.91
CA PHE A 263 -19.78 -0.89 -4.02
C PHE A 263 -20.22 -1.01 -5.47
N ASN A 264 -20.70 -2.19 -5.86
CA ASN A 264 -21.23 -2.45 -7.18
C ASN A 264 -22.67 -1.94 -7.33
N GLY A 265 -23.26 -2.12 -8.52
CA GLY A 265 -24.63 -1.69 -8.81
C GLY A 265 -25.72 -2.36 -7.94
N GLU A 266 -25.40 -3.50 -7.31
CA GLU A 266 -26.28 -4.24 -6.41
C GLU A 266 -26.09 -3.84 -4.94
N GLY A 267 -25.19 -2.90 -4.66
CA GLY A 267 -24.86 -2.47 -3.30
C GLY A 267 -23.94 -3.44 -2.55
N GLN A 268 -23.36 -4.43 -3.23
CA GLN A 268 -22.36 -5.32 -2.65
C GLN A 268 -20.97 -4.68 -2.69
N LYS A 269 -20.18 -4.88 -1.64
CA LYS A 269 -18.81 -4.36 -1.57
C LYS A 269 -17.92 -5.10 -2.57
N ILE A 270 -17.17 -4.35 -3.37
CA ILE A 270 -16.13 -4.89 -4.24
C ILE A 270 -14.88 -5.11 -3.38
N SER A 271 -14.48 -6.35 -3.16
CA SER A 271 -13.31 -6.67 -2.32
C SER A 271 -11.98 -6.39 -3.03
N LEU A 272 -11.89 -6.75 -4.30
CA LEU A 272 -10.67 -6.66 -5.10
C LEU A 272 -10.96 -6.13 -6.50
N ILE A 273 -10.05 -5.33 -7.05
CA ILE A 273 -10.02 -4.92 -8.45
C ILE A 273 -8.60 -5.15 -9.00
N ASN A 274 -8.46 -6.07 -9.95
CA ASN A 274 -7.24 -6.24 -10.74
C ASN A 274 -7.32 -5.38 -12.01
N LEU A 275 -6.66 -4.23 -12.00
CA LEU A 275 -6.80 -3.23 -13.06
C LEU A 275 -6.39 -3.73 -14.45
N ASP A 276 -5.32 -4.51 -14.57
CA ASP A 276 -4.85 -4.99 -15.88
C ASP A 276 -5.87 -5.93 -16.54
N GLN A 277 -6.74 -6.59 -15.76
CA GLN A 277 -7.70 -7.59 -16.24
C GLN A 277 -9.13 -7.06 -16.29
N GLU A 278 -9.52 -6.24 -15.32
CA GLU A 278 -10.93 -5.87 -15.08
C GLU A 278 -11.25 -4.43 -15.44
N TYR A 279 -10.26 -3.54 -15.58
CA TYR A 279 -10.52 -2.10 -15.66
C TYR A 279 -11.46 -1.71 -16.81
N ASP A 280 -11.22 -2.20 -18.02
CA ASP A 280 -12.03 -1.82 -19.19
C ASP A 280 -13.47 -2.34 -19.08
N ASP A 281 -13.65 -3.57 -18.60
CA ASP A 281 -14.95 -4.18 -18.41
C ASP A 281 -15.73 -3.49 -17.29
N LEU A 282 -15.05 -3.14 -16.19
CA LEU A 282 -15.61 -2.43 -15.04
C LEU A 282 -16.06 -1.01 -15.41
N MET A 283 -15.26 -0.29 -16.19
CA MET A 283 -15.56 1.09 -16.62
C MET A 283 -16.70 1.16 -17.66
N LYS A 284 -16.97 0.07 -18.38
CA LYS A 284 -18.13 -0.03 -19.29
C LYS A 284 -19.44 -0.29 -18.57
N GLN A 285 -19.40 -0.77 -17.32
CA GLN A 285 -20.61 -1.09 -16.57
C GLN A 285 -21.54 0.12 -16.40
N PRO A 286 -22.86 -0.05 -16.54
CA PRO A 286 -23.81 1.05 -16.45
C PRO A 286 -23.86 1.71 -15.07
N TRP A 287 -23.56 0.94 -14.01
CA TRP A 287 -23.50 1.40 -12.62
C TRP A 287 -22.17 2.06 -12.23
N CYS A 288 -21.10 1.86 -13.01
CA CYS A 288 -19.80 2.47 -12.74
C CYS A 288 -19.76 3.90 -13.29
N ARG A 289 -20.36 4.83 -12.54
CA ARG A 289 -20.54 6.24 -12.94
C ARG A 289 -20.03 7.21 -11.87
N PHE A 290 -19.87 8.47 -12.28
CA PHE A 290 -19.53 9.61 -11.42
C PHE A 290 -18.32 9.33 -10.50
N GLY A 291 -18.51 9.46 -9.17
CA GLY A 291 -17.45 9.36 -8.18
C GLY A 291 -16.78 7.99 -8.10
N LEU A 292 -17.50 6.90 -8.39
CA LEU A 292 -16.91 5.56 -8.40
C LEU A 292 -15.91 5.42 -9.56
N ALA A 293 -16.34 5.77 -10.77
CA ALA A 293 -15.49 5.75 -11.96
C ALA A 293 -14.27 6.67 -11.81
N LEU A 294 -14.45 7.84 -11.17
CA LEU A 294 -13.36 8.75 -10.87
C LEU A 294 -12.31 8.11 -9.94
N LYS A 295 -12.75 7.48 -8.84
CA LYS A 295 -11.84 6.81 -7.88
C LYS A 295 -11.05 5.67 -8.52
N ILE A 296 -11.70 4.85 -9.34
CA ILE A 296 -11.05 3.74 -10.04
C ILE A 296 -10.01 4.29 -11.03
N ARG A 297 -10.36 5.31 -11.81
CA ARG A 297 -9.44 5.96 -12.76
C ARG A 297 -8.24 6.58 -12.05
N GLN A 298 -8.46 7.36 -10.98
CA GLN A 298 -7.38 7.95 -10.19
C GLN A 298 -6.45 6.89 -9.58
N SER A 299 -7.02 5.80 -9.07
CA SER A 299 -6.25 4.68 -8.53
C SER A 299 -5.42 4.01 -9.61
N ARG A 300 -5.97 3.81 -10.82
CA ARG A 300 -5.24 3.29 -11.97
C ARG A 300 -4.09 4.20 -12.37
N ASP A 301 -4.35 5.48 -12.57
CA ASP A 301 -3.37 6.45 -13.03
C ASP A 301 -2.25 6.67 -11.99
N LEU A 302 -2.55 6.50 -10.70
CA LEU A 302 -1.55 6.43 -9.64
C LEU A 302 -0.71 5.16 -9.76
N LEU A 303 -1.35 3.99 -9.73
CA LEU A 303 -0.69 2.69 -9.71
C LEU A 303 0.16 2.42 -10.96
N GLN A 304 -0.19 2.99 -12.12
CA GLN A 304 0.62 2.91 -13.34
C GLN A 304 2.02 3.52 -13.19
N THR A 305 2.18 4.49 -12.29
CA THR A 305 3.49 5.13 -12.01
C THR A 305 4.26 4.47 -10.88
N LEU A 306 3.65 3.51 -10.20
CA LEU A 306 4.21 2.82 -9.05
C LEU A 306 4.67 1.39 -9.42
N PRO A 307 5.55 0.78 -8.62
CA PRO A 307 5.88 -0.63 -8.75
C PRO A 307 4.63 -1.51 -8.71
N ARG A 308 4.65 -2.67 -9.39
CA ARG A 308 3.54 -3.65 -9.36
C ARG A 308 3.22 -4.19 -7.96
N THR A 309 4.17 -4.09 -7.03
CA THR A 309 4.01 -4.46 -5.62
C THR A 309 3.15 -3.47 -4.84
N SER A 310 2.94 -2.24 -5.36
CA SER A 310 2.11 -1.24 -4.72
C SER A 310 0.61 -1.54 -4.94
N SER A 311 -0.20 -1.25 -3.93
CA SER A 311 -1.66 -1.36 -4.00
C SER A 311 -2.34 -0.19 -3.32
N VAL A 312 -3.53 0.17 -3.82
CA VAL A 312 -4.43 1.14 -3.19
C VAL A 312 -5.50 0.38 -2.41
N ALA A 313 -5.78 0.76 -1.17
CA ALA A 313 -6.85 0.19 -0.36
C ALA A 313 -7.83 1.30 0.06
N ILE A 314 -9.14 1.05 -0.06
CA ILE A 314 -10.19 1.95 0.39
C ILE A 314 -10.99 1.24 1.48
N ILE A 315 -10.83 1.68 2.73
CA ILE A 315 -11.27 0.92 3.91
C ILE A 315 -11.85 1.82 5.00
N HIS A 316 -12.53 1.19 5.96
CA HIS A 316 -12.97 1.85 7.19
C HIS A 316 -11.79 1.90 8.19
N PRO A 317 -11.69 2.90 9.08
CA PRO A 317 -10.66 2.90 10.13
C PRO A 317 -10.57 1.61 10.95
N ALA A 318 -11.70 1.04 11.38
CA ALA A 318 -11.81 -0.25 12.07
C ALA A 318 -11.02 -1.39 11.40
N ASP A 319 -10.97 -1.32 10.07
CA ASP A 319 -10.55 -2.38 9.18
C ASP A 319 -9.08 -2.26 8.77
N LEU A 320 -8.36 -1.23 9.25
CA LEU A 320 -6.97 -0.94 8.86
C LEU A 320 -6.03 -2.12 9.10
N GLN A 321 -6.20 -2.80 10.22
CA GLN A 321 -5.35 -3.93 10.60
C GLN A 321 -5.64 -5.14 9.70
N ARG A 322 -6.91 -5.47 9.52
CA ARG A 322 -7.34 -6.58 8.65
C ARG A 322 -6.84 -6.36 7.22
N GLU A 323 -6.98 -5.15 6.68
CA GLU A 323 -6.49 -4.81 5.33
C GLU A 323 -4.97 -4.96 5.15
N LEU A 324 -4.20 -4.67 6.20
CA LEU A 324 -2.74 -4.75 6.13
C LEU A 324 -2.21 -6.18 6.27
N PHE A 325 -2.98 -7.06 6.90
CA PHE A 325 -2.49 -8.36 7.36
C PHE A 325 -3.28 -9.57 6.86
N THR A 326 -4.38 -9.38 6.11
CA THR A 326 -5.12 -10.47 5.47
C THR A 326 -5.13 -10.35 3.96
N ASP A 327 -5.15 -11.50 3.27
CA ASP A 327 -5.24 -11.56 1.81
C ASP A 327 -6.65 -11.16 1.32
N SER A 328 -7.65 -11.48 2.14
CA SER A 328 -9.06 -11.15 1.90
C SER A 328 -9.35 -9.65 1.99
N GLY A 329 -8.47 -8.89 2.65
CA GLY A 329 -8.67 -7.48 2.92
C GLY A 329 -9.94 -7.21 3.73
N ALA A 330 -10.31 -5.95 3.80
CA ALA A 330 -11.42 -5.50 4.63
C ALA A 330 -12.32 -4.46 3.95
N GLY A 331 -11.77 -3.75 2.97
CA GLY A 331 -12.52 -2.86 2.10
C GLY A 331 -12.37 -3.26 0.63
N THR A 332 -11.99 -2.28 -0.19
CA THR A 332 -11.68 -2.52 -1.60
C THR A 332 -10.19 -2.37 -1.83
N LEU A 333 -9.54 -3.47 -2.18
CA LEU A 333 -8.15 -3.50 -2.64
C LEU A 333 -8.11 -3.30 -4.16
N ILE A 334 -7.33 -2.33 -4.60
CA ILE A 334 -7.09 -2.04 -6.01
C ILE A 334 -5.60 -2.22 -6.26
N ARG A 335 -5.28 -3.08 -7.23
CA ARG A 335 -3.89 -3.30 -7.66
C ARG A 335 -3.85 -3.42 -9.17
N ARG A 336 -2.66 -3.32 -9.75
CA ARG A 336 -2.49 -3.61 -11.17
C ARG A 336 -2.84 -5.07 -11.49
N GLY A 337 -2.53 -5.97 -10.56
CA GLY A 337 -2.61 -7.40 -10.78
C GLY A 337 -1.39 -7.91 -11.53
N THR A 338 -1.41 -9.21 -11.79
CA THR A 338 -0.36 -9.88 -12.54
C THR A 338 -0.60 -9.73 -14.04
N SER A 339 0.47 -9.45 -14.78
CA SER A 339 0.47 -9.55 -16.24
C SER A 339 0.42 -11.03 -16.60
N ILE A 340 -0.75 -11.51 -17.05
CA ILE A 340 -0.94 -12.91 -17.41
C ILE A 340 -0.81 -13.03 -18.93
N ARG A 341 0.18 -13.79 -19.36
CA ARG A 341 0.36 -14.20 -20.75
C ARG A 341 -0.39 -15.50 -21.00
N ARG A 342 -0.89 -15.62 -22.23
CA ARG A 342 -1.54 -16.83 -22.75
C ARG A 342 -0.70 -17.41 -23.88
N ALA A 343 -0.59 -18.73 -23.90
CA ALA A 343 0.02 -19.49 -25.00
C ALA A 343 -0.85 -20.70 -25.31
N THR A 344 -1.07 -20.99 -26.59
CA THR A 344 -1.81 -22.18 -27.04
C THR A 344 -0.93 -23.16 -27.78
N SER A 345 0.30 -22.76 -28.09
CA SER A 345 1.35 -23.58 -28.67
C SER A 345 2.65 -23.38 -27.91
N ILE A 346 3.52 -24.40 -27.95
CA ILE A 346 4.88 -24.33 -27.38
C ILE A 346 5.72 -23.24 -28.06
N SER A 347 5.44 -22.91 -29.32
CA SER A 347 6.11 -21.83 -30.05
C SER A 347 5.75 -20.42 -29.55
N ASP A 348 4.65 -20.28 -28.80
CA ASP A 348 4.18 -18.97 -28.33
C ASP A 348 4.94 -18.50 -27.08
N PHE A 349 5.73 -19.38 -26.47
CA PHE A 349 6.58 -19.03 -25.34
C PHE A 349 7.84 -18.32 -25.83
N GLU A 350 8.11 -17.14 -25.27
CA GLU A 350 9.31 -16.36 -25.60
C GLU A 350 10.60 -17.08 -25.21
N ASP A 351 10.58 -17.87 -24.13
CA ASP A 351 11.73 -18.59 -23.59
C ASP A 351 11.38 -20.05 -23.24
N LEU A 352 11.80 -20.95 -24.11
CA LEU A 352 11.59 -22.39 -24.03
C LEU A 352 12.43 -23.06 -22.92
N GLU A 353 13.59 -22.50 -22.59
CA GLU A 353 14.44 -23.05 -21.52
C GLU A 353 13.86 -22.70 -20.16
N LYS A 354 13.39 -21.47 -19.99
CA LYS A 354 12.69 -21.04 -18.76
C LYS A 354 11.38 -21.80 -18.55
N LEU A 355 10.67 -22.16 -19.63
CA LEU A 355 9.51 -23.05 -19.56
C LEU A 355 9.90 -24.42 -18.98
N LYS A 356 10.92 -25.07 -19.56
CA LYS A 356 11.40 -26.36 -19.06
C LYS A 356 11.82 -26.29 -17.60
N GLU A 357 12.60 -25.28 -17.22
CA GLU A 357 13.04 -25.07 -15.83
C GLU A 357 11.85 -24.91 -14.86
N THR A 358 10.82 -24.17 -15.28
CA THR A 358 9.61 -23.96 -14.46
C THR A 358 8.81 -25.25 -14.31
N LEU A 359 8.75 -26.08 -15.36
CA LEU A 359 8.15 -27.41 -15.30
C LEU A 359 8.94 -28.36 -14.37
N PHE A 360 10.28 -28.32 -14.42
CA PHE A 360 11.16 -29.10 -13.55
C PHE A 360 11.05 -28.73 -12.07
N ARG A 361 10.82 -27.44 -11.74
CA ARG A 361 10.71 -26.96 -10.35
C ARG A 361 9.64 -27.67 -9.51
N HIS A 362 8.65 -28.28 -10.16
CA HIS A 362 7.49 -28.93 -9.53
C HIS A 362 7.26 -30.34 -10.07
N ASP A 363 8.28 -30.99 -10.64
CA ASP A 363 8.17 -32.43 -10.85
C ASP A 363 8.28 -33.14 -9.52
N ASP A 364 7.17 -33.78 -9.14
CA ASP A 364 7.18 -34.83 -8.14
C ASP A 364 8.26 -35.85 -8.55
N PRO A 365 9.23 -36.18 -7.68
CA PRO A 365 10.21 -37.23 -7.95
C PRO A 365 9.57 -38.56 -8.38
N ASN A 366 8.28 -38.77 -8.07
CA ASN A 366 7.48 -39.93 -8.45
C ASN A 366 6.65 -39.74 -9.74
N SER A 367 6.73 -38.59 -10.40
CA SER A 367 6.08 -38.35 -11.70
C SER A 367 6.65 -39.32 -12.73
N LYS A 368 5.79 -40.18 -13.29
CA LYS A 368 6.17 -41.19 -14.30
C LYS A 368 6.63 -40.59 -15.63
N MET A 369 6.44 -39.29 -15.84
CA MET A 369 6.64 -38.64 -17.13
C MET A 369 7.69 -37.52 -17.02
N SER A 370 8.72 -37.61 -17.85
CA SER A 370 9.73 -36.56 -17.96
C SER A 370 9.18 -35.30 -18.62
N VAL A 371 9.78 -34.14 -18.34
CA VAL A 371 9.44 -32.86 -19.01
C VAL A 371 9.43 -32.98 -20.53
N HIS A 372 10.36 -33.76 -21.11
CA HIS A 372 10.39 -33.96 -22.57
C HIS A 372 9.15 -34.70 -23.09
N GLN A 373 8.76 -35.79 -22.42
CA GLN A 373 7.53 -36.53 -22.76
C GLN A 373 6.29 -35.67 -22.58
N TYR A 374 6.26 -34.81 -21.55
CA TYR A 374 5.15 -33.88 -21.34
C TYR A 374 5.05 -32.84 -22.46
N LEU A 375 6.18 -32.31 -22.94
CA LEU A 375 6.18 -31.38 -24.07
C LEU A 375 5.69 -32.04 -25.37
N GLU A 376 6.03 -33.30 -25.62
CA GLU A 376 5.46 -34.03 -26.76
C GLU A 376 3.94 -34.25 -26.59
N PHE A 377 3.49 -34.59 -25.38
CA PHE A 377 2.05 -34.69 -25.08
C PHE A 377 1.30 -33.39 -25.35
N LEU A 378 1.88 -32.23 -25.01
CA LEU A 378 1.28 -30.91 -25.30
C LEU A 378 1.24 -30.56 -26.78
N LYS A 379 2.06 -31.18 -27.65
CA LYS A 379 1.96 -30.97 -29.10
C LYS A 379 0.77 -31.72 -29.69
N GLU A 380 0.41 -32.85 -29.11
CA GLU A 380 -0.69 -33.71 -29.60
C GLU A 380 -2.05 -33.30 -29.01
N ASN A 381 -2.06 -32.58 -27.88
CA ASN A 381 -3.28 -32.22 -27.17
C ASN A 381 -3.46 -30.70 -27.11
N PRO A 382 -4.62 -30.16 -27.53
CA PRO A 382 -4.90 -28.72 -27.43
C PRO A 382 -4.85 -28.25 -25.97
N PHE A 383 -4.07 -27.22 -25.70
CA PHE A 383 -3.93 -26.65 -24.36
C PHE A 383 -3.97 -25.13 -24.38
N THR A 384 -4.25 -24.54 -23.23
CA THR A 384 -4.03 -23.12 -22.94
C THR A 384 -3.14 -23.02 -21.72
N ALA A 385 -1.99 -22.37 -21.88
CA ALA A 385 -1.08 -22.05 -20.79
C ALA A 385 -1.28 -20.61 -20.34
N TYR A 386 -1.22 -20.41 -19.02
CA TYR A 386 -1.32 -19.14 -18.33
C TYR A 386 -0.07 -18.96 -17.50
N TYR A 387 0.65 -17.86 -17.69
CA TYR A 387 1.88 -17.62 -16.95
C TYR A 387 2.12 -16.13 -16.75
N ASP A 388 2.86 -15.78 -15.70
CA ASP A 388 3.29 -14.42 -15.47
C ASP A 388 4.61 -14.12 -16.20
N ASP A 389 4.90 -12.84 -16.46
CA ASP A 389 6.13 -12.40 -17.14
C ASP A 389 7.42 -12.96 -16.49
N SER A 390 7.41 -13.20 -15.18
CA SER A 390 8.58 -13.71 -14.45
C SER A 390 8.65 -15.24 -14.37
N MET A 391 7.65 -15.98 -14.88
CA MET A 391 7.52 -17.45 -14.79
C MET A 391 7.66 -17.95 -13.33
N GLN A 392 7.08 -17.20 -12.40
CA GLN A 392 6.91 -17.61 -11.01
C GLN A 392 5.66 -18.47 -10.84
N CYS A 393 4.70 -18.38 -11.75
CA CYS A 393 3.56 -19.26 -11.84
C CYS A 393 3.29 -19.63 -13.29
N LEU A 394 3.12 -20.92 -13.55
CA LEU A 394 2.73 -21.49 -14.82
C LEU A 394 1.58 -22.47 -14.58
N ALA A 395 0.45 -22.23 -15.21
CA ALA A 395 -0.68 -23.13 -15.24
C ALA A 395 -0.91 -23.61 -16.68
N ILE A 396 -1.09 -24.91 -16.88
CA ILE A 396 -1.37 -25.50 -18.19
C ILE A 396 -2.68 -26.24 -18.10
N VAL A 397 -3.68 -25.76 -18.84
CA VAL A 397 -5.00 -26.35 -18.93
C VAL A 397 -5.12 -27.07 -20.26
N VAL A 398 -5.28 -28.38 -20.20
CA VAL A 398 -5.58 -29.21 -21.38
C VAL A 398 -7.06 -29.11 -21.65
N SER A 399 -7.41 -28.74 -22.88
CA SER A 399 -8.79 -28.58 -23.30
C SER A 399 -9.54 -29.93 -23.28
N PRO A 400 -10.87 -29.91 -23.10
CA PRO A 400 -11.65 -31.14 -23.06
C PRO A 400 -11.47 -31.94 -24.36
N GLY A 401 -11.21 -33.24 -24.23
CA GLY A 401 -11.13 -34.15 -25.37
C GLY A 401 -12.50 -34.45 -25.99
N PRO A 402 -12.57 -35.19 -27.11
CA PRO A 402 -13.82 -35.51 -27.81
C PRO A 402 -14.88 -36.24 -26.96
N HIS A 403 -14.46 -36.85 -25.85
CA HIS A 403 -15.27 -37.66 -24.95
C HIS A 403 -15.41 -37.09 -23.53
N SER A 404 -14.86 -35.90 -23.27
CA SER A 404 -14.96 -35.21 -21.98
C SER A 404 -15.47 -33.80 -22.20
N SER A 405 -16.38 -33.33 -21.35
CA SER A 405 -16.85 -31.94 -21.34
C SER A 405 -16.11 -31.08 -20.29
N VAL A 406 -15.09 -31.64 -19.64
CA VAL A 406 -14.37 -31.02 -18.51
C VAL A 406 -12.91 -30.82 -18.87
N ALA A 407 -12.40 -29.61 -18.68
CA ALA A 407 -11.00 -29.29 -18.90
C ALA A 407 -10.14 -29.80 -17.73
N ASN A 408 -8.87 -30.12 -18.00
CA ASN A 408 -7.94 -30.60 -16.99
C ASN A 408 -6.80 -29.61 -16.80
N LEU A 409 -6.68 -29.03 -15.60
CA LEU A 409 -5.48 -28.30 -15.18
C LEU A 409 -4.39 -29.34 -14.89
N SER A 410 -3.60 -29.62 -15.93
CA SER A 410 -2.63 -30.70 -15.98
C SER A 410 -1.35 -30.37 -15.21
N LYS A 411 -0.93 -29.11 -15.21
CA LYS A 411 0.22 -28.65 -14.44
C LYS A 411 -0.07 -27.28 -13.83
N LEU A 412 0.27 -27.12 -12.55
CA LEU A 412 0.31 -25.84 -11.87
C LEU A 412 1.65 -25.73 -11.12
N ALA A 413 2.61 -25.04 -11.73
CA ALA A 413 3.95 -24.87 -11.17
C ALA A 413 4.08 -23.46 -10.60
N ILE A 414 4.20 -23.35 -9.27
CA ILE A 414 4.28 -22.05 -8.56
C ILE A 414 5.56 -21.99 -7.71
N GLY A 415 6.47 -21.08 -8.04
CA GLY A 415 7.69 -20.86 -7.25
C GLY A 415 7.37 -20.36 -5.83
N GLN A 416 8.30 -20.56 -4.89
CA GLN A 416 8.14 -20.08 -3.50
C GLN A 416 7.82 -18.58 -3.43
N ALA A 417 8.49 -17.76 -4.24
CA ALA A 417 8.19 -16.33 -4.32
C ALA A 417 6.80 -16.06 -4.91
N GLY A 418 6.33 -16.90 -5.85
CA GLY A 418 4.99 -16.84 -6.41
C GLY A 418 3.89 -17.09 -5.37
N TRP A 419 4.06 -18.10 -4.51
CA TRP A 419 3.11 -18.40 -3.43
C TRP A 419 2.98 -17.28 -2.39
N LEU A 420 4.03 -16.49 -2.20
CA LEU A 420 4.03 -15.31 -1.33
C LEU A 420 3.43 -14.07 -2.00
N THR A 421 2.90 -14.21 -3.21
CA THR A 421 2.24 -13.15 -3.96
C THR A 421 0.86 -13.62 -4.39
N ASN A 422 0.13 -12.71 -5.02
CA ASN A 422 -1.22 -12.99 -5.51
C ASN A 422 -1.25 -13.56 -6.93
N ILE A 423 -0.10 -13.91 -7.49
CA ILE A 423 0.00 -14.48 -8.84
C ILE A 423 -0.88 -15.73 -9.03
N PRO A 424 -0.90 -16.71 -8.09
CA PRO A 424 -1.74 -17.90 -8.24
C PRO A 424 -3.24 -17.57 -8.30
N GLU A 425 -3.70 -16.59 -7.50
CA GLU A 425 -5.09 -16.14 -7.48
C GLU A 425 -5.49 -15.51 -8.82
N ASP A 426 -4.63 -14.63 -9.35
CA ASP A 426 -4.88 -13.94 -10.61
C ASP A 426 -4.95 -14.94 -11.77
N ILE A 427 -4.01 -15.90 -11.83
CA ILE A 427 -3.99 -16.94 -12.87
C ILE A 427 -5.19 -17.85 -12.76
N PHE A 428 -5.55 -18.29 -11.55
CA PHE A 428 -6.71 -19.16 -11.36
C PHE A 428 -8.02 -18.45 -11.71
N THR A 429 -8.12 -17.14 -11.45
CA THR A 429 -9.26 -16.31 -11.87
C THR A 429 -9.34 -16.20 -13.38
N ALA A 430 -8.20 -16.05 -14.08
CA ALA A 430 -8.17 -16.06 -15.54
C ALA A 430 -8.61 -17.42 -16.12
N ILE A 431 -8.18 -18.53 -15.52
CA ILE A 431 -8.61 -19.88 -15.93
C ILE A 431 -10.13 -20.02 -15.77
N LYS A 432 -10.72 -19.56 -14.65
CA LYS A 432 -12.18 -19.61 -14.42
C LYS A 432 -12.98 -18.82 -15.45
N LYS A 433 -12.41 -17.78 -16.05
CA LYS A 433 -13.09 -16.99 -17.09
C LYS A 433 -13.15 -17.73 -18.43
N ASP A 434 -12.15 -18.57 -18.69
CA ASP A 434 -11.99 -19.27 -19.95
C ASP A 434 -12.58 -20.70 -19.90
N TYR A 435 -12.69 -21.30 -18.70
CA TYR A 435 -13.19 -22.65 -18.47
C TYR A 435 -14.21 -22.71 -17.32
N ASP A 436 -15.47 -22.98 -17.65
CA ASP A 436 -16.52 -23.16 -16.64
C ASP A 436 -16.32 -24.45 -15.83
N ASN A 437 -15.93 -25.54 -16.51
CA ASN A 437 -15.73 -26.87 -15.92
C ASN A 437 -14.24 -27.23 -15.87
N LEU A 438 -13.71 -27.45 -14.67
CA LEU A 438 -12.29 -27.70 -14.45
C LEU A 438 -12.05 -28.85 -13.46
N THR A 439 -11.07 -29.69 -13.74
CA THR A 439 -10.53 -30.71 -12.83
C THR A 439 -9.03 -30.57 -12.66
N TRP A 440 -8.50 -30.90 -11.48
CA TRP A 440 -7.07 -30.96 -11.21
C TRP A 440 -6.76 -31.94 -10.09
N THR A 441 -5.55 -32.47 -10.07
CA THR A 441 -5.10 -33.44 -9.06
C THR A 441 -3.87 -32.91 -8.34
N ILE A 442 -3.88 -32.97 -7.01
CA ILE A 442 -2.77 -32.56 -6.15
C ILE A 442 -2.45 -33.70 -5.18
N SER A 443 -1.19 -33.79 -4.73
CA SER A 443 -0.80 -34.74 -3.68
C SER A 443 -1.42 -34.33 -2.33
N GLU A 444 -1.80 -35.31 -1.51
CA GLU A 444 -2.31 -35.04 -0.16
C GLU A 444 -1.25 -34.40 0.77
N ASP A 445 0.03 -34.58 0.44
CA ASP A 445 1.16 -34.02 1.21
C ASP A 445 1.53 -32.58 0.79
N ASP A 446 0.78 -31.93 -0.11
CA ASP A 446 1.08 -30.57 -0.57
C ASP A 446 0.88 -29.53 0.55
N GLU A 447 1.89 -28.67 0.76
CA GLU A 447 1.86 -27.65 1.81
C GLU A 447 0.75 -26.60 1.62
N ASN A 448 0.24 -26.43 0.40
CA ASN A 448 -0.76 -25.43 0.01
C ASN A 448 -2.15 -26.06 -0.24
N LEU A 449 -2.40 -27.28 0.24
CA LEU A 449 -3.66 -28.01 0.00
C LEU A 449 -4.91 -27.21 0.39
N SER A 450 -4.85 -26.41 1.46
CA SER A 450 -5.95 -25.55 1.91
C SER A 450 -6.39 -24.57 0.83
N TRP A 451 -5.45 -24.02 0.05
CA TRP A 451 -5.76 -23.10 -1.04
C TRP A 451 -6.58 -23.78 -2.13
N PHE A 452 -6.24 -25.02 -2.48
CA PHE A 452 -6.98 -25.79 -3.49
C PHE A 452 -8.40 -26.13 -3.03
N PHE A 453 -8.58 -26.45 -1.75
CA PHE A 453 -9.92 -26.66 -1.17
C PHE A 453 -10.81 -25.42 -1.31
N GLU A 454 -10.27 -24.22 -1.07
CA GLU A 454 -11.05 -22.98 -1.24
C GLU A 454 -11.48 -22.70 -2.69
N LYS A 455 -10.78 -23.28 -3.67
CA LYS A 455 -11.06 -23.04 -5.10
C LYS A 455 -12.01 -24.05 -5.73
N ALA A 456 -12.18 -25.22 -5.11
CA ALA A 456 -12.99 -26.30 -5.63
C ALA A 456 -14.43 -26.25 -5.12
N ASP A 457 -15.35 -26.81 -5.92
CA ASP A 457 -16.74 -27.02 -5.49
C ASP A 457 -16.90 -28.39 -4.82
N GLY A 458 -15.99 -29.33 -5.10
CA GLY A 458 -15.92 -30.63 -4.44
C GLY A 458 -14.58 -31.33 -4.66
N THR A 459 -14.37 -32.39 -3.88
CA THR A 459 -13.10 -33.13 -3.84
C THR A 459 -13.33 -34.63 -3.71
N TYR A 460 -12.34 -35.41 -4.13
CA TYR A 460 -12.30 -36.86 -3.98
C TYR A 460 -10.87 -37.32 -3.69
N ASN A 461 -10.66 -38.00 -2.56
CA ASN A 461 -9.34 -38.50 -2.17
C ASN A 461 -9.22 -39.99 -2.51
N HIS A 462 -8.11 -40.37 -3.16
CA HIS A 462 -7.74 -41.76 -3.39
C HIS A 462 -6.20 -41.91 -3.42
N ASN A 463 -5.67 -42.92 -2.74
CA ASN A 463 -4.24 -43.30 -2.74
C ASN A 463 -3.25 -42.14 -2.52
N GLY A 464 -3.52 -41.26 -1.56
CA GLY A 464 -2.62 -40.13 -1.24
C GLY A 464 -2.63 -39.01 -2.27
N ARG A 465 -3.61 -39.00 -3.18
CA ARG A 465 -3.89 -37.89 -4.10
C ARG A 465 -5.30 -37.38 -3.89
N VAL A 466 -5.50 -36.10 -4.09
CA VAL A 466 -6.80 -35.44 -4.03
C VAL A 466 -7.15 -34.89 -5.40
N LEU A 467 -8.25 -35.40 -5.96
CA LEU A 467 -8.89 -34.87 -7.16
C LEU A 467 -9.85 -33.76 -6.74
N PHE A 468 -9.70 -32.60 -7.35
CA PHE A 468 -10.55 -31.43 -7.18
C PHE A 468 -11.34 -31.17 -8.46
N TYR A 469 -12.57 -30.69 -8.32
CA TYR A 469 -13.40 -30.30 -9.45
C TYR A 469 -14.20 -29.02 -9.18
N ARG A 470 -14.56 -28.32 -10.26
CA ARG A 470 -15.33 -27.07 -10.24
C ARG A 470 -16.25 -26.98 -11.46
N GLY A 471 -17.42 -26.35 -11.28
CA GLY A 471 -18.38 -26.05 -12.34
C GLY A 471 -19.33 -27.18 -12.69
N VAL A 472 -19.21 -28.32 -12.01
CA VAL A 472 -19.96 -29.54 -12.32
C VAL A 472 -20.93 -29.88 -11.20
N ASP A 473 -22.16 -30.27 -11.57
CA ASP A 473 -23.26 -30.62 -10.65
C ASP A 473 -22.99 -31.92 -9.86
N GLY A 474 -22.10 -31.82 -8.86
CA GLY A 474 -21.83 -32.86 -7.88
C GLY A 474 -21.11 -34.12 -8.42
N PRO A 475 -20.80 -35.06 -7.51
CA PRO A 475 -19.96 -36.23 -7.81
C PRO A 475 -20.62 -37.27 -8.74
N ASN A 476 -21.93 -37.17 -9.00
CA ASN A 476 -22.68 -38.08 -9.86
C ASN A 476 -22.91 -37.54 -11.28
N SER A 477 -22.30 -36.42 -11.64
CA SER A 477 -22.37 -35.91 -13.00
C SER A 477 -21.75 -36.89 -13.99
N GLU A 478 -22.46 -37.20 -15.08
CA GLU A 478 -21.96 -38.07 -16.16
C GLU A 478 -20.60 -37.60 -16.71
N ALA A 479 -20.32 -36.30 -16.60
CA ALA A 479 -19.06 -35.68 -17.02
C ALA A 479 -17.85 -36.08 -16.14
N LEU A 480 -18.06 -36.39 -14.85
CA LEU A 480 -16.98 -36.75 -13.93
C LEU A 480 -16.75 -38.26 -13.78
N VAL A 481 -17.75 -39.09 -14.09
CA VAL A 481 -17.64 -40.55 -14.00
C VAL A 481 -16.41 -41.13 -14.72
N PRO A 482 -16.08 -40.77 -15.99
CA PRO A 482 -14.88 -41.29 -16.64
C PRO A 482 -13.60 -40.80 -15.95
N ILE A 483 -13.58 -39.55 -15.47
CA ILE A 483 -12.44 -38.94 -14.79
C ILE A 483 -12.19 -39.62 -13.44
N PHE A 484 -13.24 -39.90 -12.66
CA PHE A 484 -13.11 -40.63 -11.40
C PHE A 484 -12.60 -42.05 -11.61
N LYS A 485 -13.09 -42.75 -12.64
CA LYS A 485 -12.61 -44.11 -12.96
C LYS A 485 -11.14 -44.13 -13.36
N GLU A 486 -10.70 -43.14 -14.13
CA GLU A 486 -9.29 -42.97 -14.47
C GLU A 486 -8.45 -42.58 -13.26
N PHE A 487 -8.97 -41.71 -12.38
CA PHE A 487 -8.27 -41.29 -11.18
C PHE A 487 -8.07 -42.43 -10.18
N ILE A 488 -9.06 -43.32 -10.03
CA ILE A 488 -8.99 -44.49 -9.14
C ILE A 488 -8.07 -45.59 -9.72
N SER A 489 -7.91 -45.65 -11.05
CA SER A 489 -7.07 -46.67 -11.69
C SER A 489 -5.57 -46.33 -11.71
N GLN A 490 -5.23 -45.07 -11.44
CA GLN A 490 -3.85 -44.56 -11.33
C GLN A 490 -3.31 -44.71 -9.90
#